data_AF-F9XXH3-F1
#
_entry.id   AF-F9XXH3-F1
#
_cell.length_a   1.000
_cell.length_b   1.000
_cell.length_c   1.000
_cell.angle_alpha   90.00
_cell.angle_beta   90.00
_cell.angle_gamma   90.00
#
_symmetry.space_group_name_H-M   'P 1'
#
loop_
_entity.id
_entity.type
_entity.pdbx_description
1 polymer ?
#
loop_
_entity_poly.entity_id
_entity_poly.type
_entity_poly.pdbx_seq_one_letter_code
_entity_poly.pdbx_strand_id
1 'polypeptide(L)'
;MLLNERERAQAVADVARLILASGQTAVVQRMVPGERLYGADDATYSDLAEIQLELNENPPEELPDKIDAIANVLPDADVLGEDRLVTDSGTYKIQSVEPAHFFGAVTHKILQLVKLHGR
;
A
#
# COMPACT_ATOMS: atom_id res chain seq x y z
N MET A 1 -0.13 29.10 -6.85
CA MET A 1 1.12 29.03 -7.63
C MET A 1 1.23 27.61 -8.15
N LEU A 2 1.34 27.37 -9.46
CA LEU A 2 1.65 26.04 -9.98
C LEU A 2 3.17 25.87 -9.97
N LEU A 3 3.67 24.75 -9.44
CA LEU A 3 5.08 24.37 -9.54
C LEU A 3 5.48 24.18 -11.02
N ASN A 4 6.72 24.46 -11.37
CA ASN A 4 7.28 24.06 -12.66
C ASN A 4 7.60 22.54 -12.69
N GLU A 5 7.97 22.00 -13.84
CA GLU A 5 8.25 20.56 -14.00
C GLU A 5 9.37 20.06 -13.10
N ARG A 6 10.45 20.84 -12.95
CA ARG A 6 11.58 20.50 -12.09
C ARG A 6 11.16 20.45 -10.62
N GLU A 7 10.37 21.41 -10.17
CA GLU A 7 9.85 21.47 -8.81
C GLU A 7 8.89 20.31 -8.52
N ARG A 8 8.04 19.94 -9.49
CA ARG A 8 7.20 18.74 -9.38
C ARG A 8 8.03 17.47 -9.26
N ALA A 9 9.04 17.30 -10.11
CA ALA A 9 9.94 16.16 -10.05
C ALA A 9 10.71 16.10 -8.71
N GLN A 10 11.13 17.26 -8.20
CA GLN A 10 11.79 17.34 -6.90
C GLN A 10 10.85 16.92 -5.76
N ALA A 11 9.59 17.37 -5.76
CA ALA A 11 8.62 16.96 -4.75
C ALA A 11 8.37 15.44 -4.75
N VAL A 12 8.27 14.82 -5.92
CA VAL A 12 8.16 13.35 -6.05
C VAL A 12 9.40 12.67 -5.47
N ALA A 13 10.60 13.15 -5.81
CA ALA A 13 11.85 12.59 -5.30
C ALA A 13 12.00 12.79 -3.77
N ASP A 14 11.51 13.89 -3.23
CA ASP A 14 11.58 14.18 -1.79
C ASP A 14 10.69 13.22 -1.01
N VAL A 15 9.45 13.01 -1.46
CA VAL A 15 8.54 12.03 -0.84
C VAL A 15 9.08 10.61 -0.99
N ALA A 16 9.60 10.25 -2.16
CA ALA A 16 10.23 8.93 -2.36
C ALA A 16 11.39 8.71 -1.38
N ARG A 17 12.23 9.73 -1.13
CA ARG A 17 13.31 9.64 -0.14
C ARG A 17 12.80 9.43 1.28
N LEU A 18 11.66 10.03 1.65
CA LEU A 18 11.04 9.82 2.97
C LEU A 18 10.55 8.37 3.11
N ILE A 19 9.84 7.85 2.12
CA ILE A 19 9.36 6.46 2.11
C ILE A 19 10.54 5.49 2.21
N LEU A 20 11.59 5.69 1.40
CA LEU A 20 12.78 4.83 1.41
C LEU A 20 13.56 4.93 2.73
N ALA A 21 13.51 6.07 3.42
CA ALA A 21 14.19 6.26 4.68
C ALA A 21 13.52 5.51 5.85
N SER A 22 12.28 5.04 5.70
CA SER A 22 11.64 4.16 6.71
C SER A 22 12.40 2.84 6.87
N GLY A 23 13.03 2.35 5.79
CA GLY A 23 13.67 1.05 5.72
C GLY A 23 12.71 -0.15 5.82
N GLN A 24 11.40 0.08 5.80
CA GLN A 24 10.42 -1.00 5.91
C GLN A 24 10.13 -1.61 4.53
N THR A 25 9.95 -2.93 4.49
CA THR A 25 9.55 -3.65 3.29
C THR A 25 8.29 -4.49 3.53
N ALA A 26 7.61 -4.81 2.42
CA ALA A 26 6.49 -5.73 2.41
C ALA A 26 6.53 -6.60 1.16
N VAL A 27 6.20 -7.87 1.31
CA VAL A 27 5.90 -8.74 0.16
C VAL A 27 4.45 -8.52 -0.24
N VAL A 28 4.22 -8.13 -1.49
CA VAL A 28 2.89 -8.05 -2.09
C VAL A 28 2.46 -9.44 -2.50
N GLN A 29 1.31 -9.90 -2.01
CA GLN A 29 0.67 -11.13 -2.47
C GLN A 29 -0.63 -10.80 -3.20
N ARG A 30 -0.84 -11.45 -4.34
CA ARG A 30 -2.08 -11.31 -5.12
C ARG A 30 -2.81 -12.63 -5.20
N MET A 31 -4.14 -12.56 -5.15
CA MET A 31 -4.97 -13.75 -5.28
C MET A 31 -4.70 -14.42 -6.63
N VAL A 32 -4.39 -15.71 -6.59
CA VAL A 32 -4.31 -16.55 -7.79
C VAL A 32 -5.73 -16.88 -8.23
N PRO A 33 -6.14 -16.51 -9.46
CA PRO A 33 -7.45 -16.91 -9.97
C PRO A 33 -7.51 -18.44 -10.09
N GLY A 34 -8.20 -19.10 -9.16
CA GLY A 34 -8.50 -20.53 -9.19
C GLY A 34 -9.93 -20.80 -9.63
N GLU A 35 -10.20 -22.00 -10.15
CA GLU A 35 -11.58 -22.48 -10.28
C GLU A 35 -12.21 -22.53 -8.89
N ARG A 36 -13.25 -21.73 -8.66
CA ARG A 36 -14.08 -21.81 -7.45
C ARG A 36 -14.85 -23.12 -7.48
N LEU A 37 -14.21 -24.21 -7.09
CA LEU A 37 -14.89 -25.46 -6.78
C LEU A 37 -15.82 -25.18 -5.60
N TYR A 38 -17.12 -25.42 -5.78
CA TYR A 38 -18.15 -25.15 -4.79
C TYR A 38 -17.72 -25.61 -3.39
N GLY A 39 -17.59 -24.67 -2.44
CA GLY A 39 -17.41 -24.95 -1.01
C GLY A 39 -16.00 -24.77 -0.44
N ALA A 40 -15.00 -24.32 -1.21
CA ALA A 40 -13.69 -23.94 -0.67
C ALA A 40 -13.55 -22.41 -0.62
N ASP A 41 -13.59 -21.83 0.58
CA ASP A 41 -13.39 -20.39 0.84
C ASP A 41 -11.91 -19.98 0.92
N ASP A 42 -10.98 -20.91 0.68
CA ASP A 42 -9.55 -20.64 0.79
C ASP A 42 -9.00 -20.09 -0.52
N ALA A 43 -9.12 -18.77 -0.69
CA ALA A 43 -8.43 -18.05 -1.74
C ALA A 43 -6.91 -18.27 -1.63
N THR A 44 -6.29 -18.76 -2.71
CA THR A 44 -4.84 -18.93 -2.79
C THR A 44 -4.19 -17.61 -3.20
N TYR A 45 -3.06 -17.27 -2.57
CA TYR A 45 -2.30 -16.06 -2.86
C TYR A 45 -0.88 -16.44 -3.31
N SER A 46 -0.32 -15.66 -4.23
CA SER A 46 1.06 -15.81 -4.69
C SER A 46 1.84 -14.52 -4.45
N ASP A 47 3.09 -14.65 -4.03
CA ASP A 47 4.03 -13.54 -3.92
C ASP A 47 4.30 -12.95 -5.31
N LEU A 48 4.19 -11.63 -5.43
CA LEU A 48 4.49 -10.88 -6.65
C LEU A 48 5.86 -10.23 -6.60
N ALA A 49 6.08 -9.39 -5.58
CA ALA A 49 7.28 -8.60 -5.43
C ALA A 49 7.42 -8.09 -3.99
N GLU A 50 8.65 -7.77 -3.60
CA GLU A 50 8.92 -6.97 -2.40
C GLU A 50 8.90 -5.49 -2.76
N ILE A 51 8.26 -4.67 -1.93
CA ILE A 51 8.16 -3.22 -2.09
C ILE A 51 8.65 -2.48 -0.85
N GLN A 52 9.14 -1.26 -1.05
CA GLN A 52 9.44 -0.31 0.01
C GLN A 52 8.17 0.45 0.39
N LEU A 53 7.95 0.64 1.69
CA LEU A 53 6.79 1.35 2.22
C LEU A 53 7.14 2.09 3.51
N GLU A 54 6.34 3.08 3.86
CA GLU A 54 6.25 3.61 5.23
C GLU A 54 4.92 3.17 5.81
N LEU A 55 4.94 2.32 6.84
CA LEU A 55 3.76 1.76 7.49
C LEU A 55 3.47 2.48 8.81
N ASN A 56 2.25 3.02 8.93
CA ASN A 56 1.71 3.55 10.17
C ASN A 56 0.56 2.66 10.67
N GLU A 57 0.82 1.89 11.73
CA GLU A 57 -0.16 1.02 12.40
C GLU A 57 -1.07 1.75 13.40
N ASN A 58 -0.84 3.04 13.63
CA ASN A 58 -1.68 3.89 14.47
C ASN A 58 -2.25 5.02 13.61
N PRO A 59 -3.19 4.71 12.69
CA PRO A 59 -3.80 5.73 11.85
C PRO A 59 -4.61 6.75 12.68
N PRO A 60 -4.84 7.97 12.17
CA PRO A 60 -5.69 8.95 12.83
C PRO A 60 -7.12 8.41 13.06
N GLU A 61 -7.74 8.77 14.19
CA GLU A 61 -9.09 8.33 14.57
C GLU A 61 -10.20 8.77 13.60
N GLU A 62 -9.93 9.73 12.71
CA GLU A 62 -10.89 10.25 11.72
C GLU A 62 -11.09 9.34 10.50
N LEU A 63 -10.29 8.28 10.37
CA LEU A 63 -10.50 7.28 9.32
C LEU A 63 -11.73 6.41 9.62
N PRO A 64 -12.35 5.78 8.60
CA PRO A 64 -13.43 4.84 8.84
C PRO A 64 -13.03 3.76 9.86
N ASP A 65 -13.94 3.36 10.74
CA ASP A 65 -13.77 2.40 11.86
C ASP A 65 -13.26 0.99 11.49
N LYS A 66 -12.79 0.78 10.25
CA LYS A 66 -12.31 -0.50 9.72
C LYS A 66 -10.88 -0.45 9.20
N ILE A 67 -10.19 0.69 9.28
CA ILE A 67 -8.80 0.82 8.83
C ILE A 67 -7.87 0.65 10.03
N ASP A 68 -7.08 -0.41 10.00
CA ASP A 68 -6.13 -0.75 11.07
C ASP A 68 -4.75 -0.12 10.84
N ALA A 69 -4.40 0.22 9.59
CA ALA A 69 -3.13 0.86 9.25
C ALA A 69 -3.22 1.66 7.95
N ILE A 70 -2.28 2.60 7.77
CA ILE A 70 -1.99 3.25 6.49
C ILE A 70 -0.57 2.90 6.06
N ALA A 71 -0.36 2.66 4.77
CA ALA A 71 0.98 2.62 4.19
C ALA A 71 1.16 3.63 3.05
N ASN A 72 2.29 4.33 3.05
CA ASN A 72 2.72 5.13 1.91
C ASN A 72 3.70 4.31 1.05
N VAL A 73 3.42 4.16 -0.23
CA VAL A 73 4.27 3.41 -1.18
C VAL A 73 4.64 4.25 -2.38
N LEU A 74 5.74 3.91 -3.03
CA LEU A 74 6.20 4.59 -4.24
C LEU A 74 5.08 4.61 -5.32
N PRO A 75 5.03 5.66 -6.16
CA PRO A 75 3.93 5.85 -7.11
C PRO A 75 3.87 4.75 -8.18
N ASP A 76 4.97 4.06 -8.44
CA ASP A 76 5.11 2.95 -9.38
C ASP A 76 4.93 1.55 -8.75
N ALA A 77 4.70 1.46 -7.42
CA ALA A 77 4.46 0.18 -6.76
C ALA A 77 3.25 -0.54 -7.38
N ASP A 78 3.44 -1.80 -7.81
CA ASP A 78 2.36 -2.66 -8.34
C ASP A 78 1.54 -3.25 -7.18
N VAL A 79 0.51 -2.50 -6.78
CA VAL A 79 -0.44 -2.88 -5.73
C VAL A 79 -1.86 -2.56 -6.18
N LEU A 80 -2.80 -3.44 -5.84
CA LEU A 80 -4.22 -3.32 -6.12
C LEU A 80 -5.04 -3.50 -4.84
N GLY A 81 -6.32 -3.10 -4.90
CA GLY A 81 -7.27 -3.49 -3.87
C GLY A 81 -7.38 -5.02 -3.78
N GLU A 82 -7.58 -5.53 -2.56
CA GLU A 82 -7.61 -6.96 -2.20
C GLU A 82 -6.26 -7.71 -2.27
N ASP A 83 -5.18 -7.08 -2.76
CA ASP A 83 -3.83 -7.59 -2.55
C ASP A 83 -3.52 -7.61 -1.03
N ARG A 84 -2.58 -8.46 -0.64
CA ARG A 84 -2.06 -8.52 0.73
C ARG A 84 -0.66 -7.96 0.80
N LEU A 85 -0.35 -7.33 1.94
CA LEU A 85 0.99 -6.94 2.32
C LEU A 85 1.44 -7.83 3.47
N VAL A 86 2.51 -8.59 3.26
CA VAL A 86 3.18 -9.35 4.31
C VAL A 86 4.37 -8.52 4.79
N THR A 87 4.28 -8.02 6.02
CA THR A 87 5.31 -7.22 6.69
C THR A 87 5.83 -7.97 7.91
N ASP A 88 6.88 -7.45 8.54
CA ASP A 88 7.35 -7.97 9.84
C ASP A 88 6.31 -7.84 10.96
N SER A 89 5.37 -6.87 10.85
CA SER A 89 4.34 -6.59 11.86
C SER A 89 3.03 -7.38 11.66
N GLY A 90 2.91 -8.10 10.54
CA GLY A 90 1.77 -8.96 10.25
C GLY A 90 1.37 -8.95 8.78
N THR A 91 0.20 -9.52 8.50
CA THR A 91 -0.38 -9.50 7.16
C THR A 91 -1.56 -8.53 7.13
N TYR A 92 -1.60 -7.69 6.11
CA TYR A 92 -2.67 -6.72 5.88
C TYR A 92 -3.33 -7.01 4.54
N LYS A 93 -4.63 -6.76 4.45
CA LYS A 93 -5.34 -6.65 3.16
C LYS A 93 -5.45 -5.19 2.77
N ILE A 94 -5.16 -4.88 1.52
CA ILE A 94 -5.35 -3.55 0.94
C ILE A 94 -6.84 -3.34 0.67
N GLN A 95 -7.44 -2.40 1.39
CA GLN A 95 -8.85 -2.03 1.24
C GLN A 95 -9.06 -1.01 0.12
N SER A 96 -8.14 -0.05 -0.02
CA SER A 96 -8.12 0.94 -1.09
C SER A 96 -6.70 1.38 -1.42
N VAL A 97 -6.52 1.87 -2.65
CA VAL A 97 -5.28 2.46 -3.17
C VAL A 97 -5.61 3.85 -3.67
N GLU A 98 -5.11 4.88 -3.01
CA GLU A 98 -5.41 6.27 -3.32
C GLU A 98 -4.14 7.01 -3.78
N PRO A 99 -4.13 7.64 -4.97
CA PRO A 99 -2.99 8.44 -5.39
C PRO A 99 -2.92 9.74 -4.57
N ALA A 100 -1.76 10.03 -3.99
CA ALA A 100 -1.51 11.28 -3.30
C ALA A 100 -0.92 12.33 -4.25
N HIS A 101 -1.62 13.45 -4.37
CA HIS A 101 -1.25 14.53 -5.28
C HIS A 101 -0.59 15.69 -4.53
N PHE A 102 0.52 16.17 -5.05
CA PHE A 102 1.13 17.44 -4.65
C PHE A 102 1.33 18.32 -5.88
N PHE A 103 0.61 19.44 -5.93
CA PHE A 103 0.61 20.37 -7.07
C PHE A 103 0.48 19.70 -8.45
N GLY A 104 -0.43 18.72 -8.55
CA GLY A 104 -0.73 17.99 -9.80
C GLY A 104 0.20 16.83 -10.12
N ALA A 105 1.27 16.60 -9.36
CA ALA A 105 2.10 15.40 -9.47
C ALA A 105 1.62 14.32 -8.48
N VAL A 106 1.56 13.07 -8.94
CA VAL A 106 1.38 11.92 -8.03
C VAL A 106 2.73 11.65 -7.38
N THR A 107 2.80 11.80 -6.06
CA THR A 107 4.06 11.65 -5.32
C THR A 107 4.23 10.24 -4.75
N HIS A 108 3.13 9.64 -4.31
CA HIS A 108 3.07 8.30 -3.73
C HIS A 108 1.64 7.79 -3.84
N LYS A 109 1.42 6.53 -3.45
CA LYS A 109 0.09 5.97 -3.19
C LYS A 109 -0.08 5.77 -1.69
N ILE A 110 -1.27 6.08 -1.21
CA ILE A 110 -1.72 5.82 0.16
C ILE A 110 -2.56 4.55 0.11
N LEU A 111 -2.19 3.57 0.93
CA LEU A 111 -2.90 2.31 1.08
C LEU A 111 -3.66 2.33 2.40
N GLN A 112 -4.96 2.08 2.35
CA GLN A 112 -5.75 1.82 3.55
C GLN A 112 -5.76 0.32 3.80
N LEU A 113 -5.38 -0.09 5.00
CA LEU A 113 -5.08 -1.47 5.32
C LEU A 113 -5.98 -2.00 6.43
N VAL A 114 -6.41 -3.25 6.29
CA VAL A 114 -7.09 -4.02 7.35
C VAL A 114 -6.17 -5.15 7.77
N LYS A 115 -5.91 -5.29 9.06
CA LYS A 115 -5.04 -6.32 9.62
C LYS A 115 -5.75 -7.66 9.55
N LEU A 116 -5.09 -8.66 8.98
CA LEU A 116 -5.58 -10.03 8.96
C LEU A 116 -5.11 -10.72 10.23
N HIS A 117 -6.06 -11.01 11.12
CA HIS A 117 -5.79 -11.90 12.25
C HIS A 117 -5.90 -13.35 11.74
N GLY A 118 -4.86 -14.14 11.98
CA GLY A 118 -4.88 -15.57 11.70
C GLY A 118 -6.09 -16.22 12.37
N ARG A 119 -6.74 -17.14 11.65
CA ARG A 119 -7.76 -18.03 12.21
C ARG A 119 -7.20 -18.90 13.32
#